data_AF-A0A7C6P463-F1
#
_entry.id   AF-A0A7C6P463-F1
#
_cell.length_a   1.000
_cell.length_b   1.000
_cell.length_c   1.000
_cell.angle_alpha   90.00
_cell.angle_beta   90.00
_cell.angle_gamma   90.00
#
_symmetry.space_group_name_H-M   'P 1'
#
loop_
_entity.id
_entity.type
_entity.pdbx_description
1 polymer ?
#
loop_
_entity_poly.entity_id
_entity_poly.type
_entity_poly.pdbx_seq_one_letter_code
_entity_poly.pdbx_strand_id
1 'polypeptide(L)' 'MSITATELKNNLGKYLILAATEDIYITRNGKTIAKLTNPYQNRVDTAKSLFGILPEEVTKEEAKEERLGRQ' A
#
# COMPACT_ATOMS: atom_id res chain seq x y z
N MET A 1 -0.27 -4.12 -13.39
CA MET A 1 -1.09 -4.78 -14.45
C MET A 1 -1.86 -3.75 -15.31
N SER A 2 -2.35 -4.09 -16.51
CA SER A 2 -3.26 -3.22 -17.32
C SER A 2 -4.54 -3.95 -17.73
N ILE A 3 -5.70 -3.30 -17.60
CA ILE A 3 -7.03 -3.86 -17.90
C ILE A 3 -7.90 -2.86 -18.66
N THR A 4 -9.00 -3.31 -19.26
CA THR A 4 -9.97 -2.40 -19.91
C THR A 4 -10.99 -1.86 -18.90
N ALA A 5 -11.60 -0.72 -19.21
CA ALA A 5 -12.70 -0.17 -18.40
C ALA A 5 -13.91 -1.13 -18.30
N THR A 6 -14.17 -1.90 -19.36
CA THR A 6 -15.25 -2.92 -19.37
C THR A 6 -14.92 -4.07 -18.42
N GLU A 7 -13.67 -4.55 -18.44
CA GLU A 7 -13.19 -5.61 -17.54
C GLU A 7 -13.28 -5.17 -16.07
N LEU A 8 -12.86 -3.94 -15.76
CA LEU A 8 -12.99 -3.38 -14.41
C LEU A 8 -14.46 -3.33 -13.95
N LYS A 9 -15.38 -2.90 -14.82
CA LYS A 9 -16.80 -2.81 -14.51
C LYS A 9 -17.39 -4.18 -14.15
N ASN A 10 -17.02 -5.22 -14.90
CA ASN A 10 -17.56 -6.56 -14.71
C ASN A 10 -16.94 -7.28 -13.51
N ASN A 11 -15.69 -6.97 -13.16
CA ASN A 11 -14.90 -7.68 -12.15
C ASN A 11 -14.36 -6.75 -11.04
N LEU A 12 -15.12 -5.73 -10.64
CA LEU A 12 -14.66 -4.67 -9.73
C LEU A 12 -14.07 -5.22 -8.42
N GLY A 13 -14.76 -6.14 -7.75
CA GLY A 13 -14.32 -6.70 -6.46
C GLY A 13 -12.95 -7.38 -6.53
N LYS A 14 -12.69 -8.16 -7.59
CA LYS A 14 -11.38 -8.78 -7.85
C LYS A 14 -10.28 -7.73 -7.94
N TYR A 15 -10.52 -6.65 -8.66
CA TYR A 15 -9.51 -5.61 -8.86
C TYR A 15 -9.32 -4.70 -7.66
N LEU A 16 -10.33 -4.50 -6.81
CA LEU A 16 -10.14 -3.82 -5.53
C LEU A 16 -9.20 -4.59 -4.59
N ILE A 17 -9.30 -5.92 -4.57
CA ILE A 17 -8.40 -6.78 -3.78
C ILE A 17 -6.97 -6.71 -4.33
N LEU A 18 -6.81 -6.83 -5.65
CA LEU A 18 -5.48 -6.75 -6.30
C LEU A 18 -4.84 -5.36 -6.13
N ALA A 19 -5.63 -4.30 -6.19
CA ALA A 19 -5.16 -2.93 -6.01
C ALA A 19 -4.59 -2.64 -4.62
N ALA A 20 -4.86 -3.48 -3.62
CA ALA A 20 -4.27 -3.36 -2.30
C ALA A 20 -2.76 -3.67 -2.32
N THR A 21 -2.29 -4.47 -3.27
CA THR A 21 -0.90 -4.96 -3.35
C THR A 21 -0.15 -4.52 -4.59
N GLU A 22 -0.84 -4.18 -5.68
CA GLU A 22 -0.21 -3.75 -6.93
C GLU A 22 -1.00 -2.64 -7.65
N ASP A 23 -0.30 -1.89 -8.50
CA ASP A 23 -0.91 -0.87 -9.34
C ASP A 23 -1.58 -1.47 -10.59
N ILE A 24 -2.79 -0.99 -10.87
CA ILE A 24 -3.60 -1.44 -12.00
C ILE A 24 -3.92 -0.25 -12.90
N TYR A 25 -3.46 -0.28 -14.14
CA TYR A 25 -3.76 0.72 -15.15
C TYR A 25 -5.04 0.36 -15.89
N ILE A 26 -5.91 1.35 -16.09
CA ILE A 26 -7.21 1.17 -16.73
C ILE A 26 -7.17 1.83 -18.10
N THR A 27 -7.55 1.08 -19.12
CA THR A 27 -7.52 1.50 -20.52
C THR A 27 -8.91 1.63 -21.13
N ARG A 28 -9.06 2.56 -22.07
CA ARG A 28 -10.23 2.71 -22.94
C ARG A 28 -9.74 2.99 -24.36
N ASN A 29 -10.22 2.22 -25.33
CA ASN A 29 -9.80 2.30 -26.73
C ASN A 29 -8.26 2.26 -26.90
N GLY A 30 -7.60 1.35 -26.17
CA GLY A 30 -6.14 1.16 -26.21
C GLY A 30 -5.31 2.23 -25.49
N LYS A 31 -5.94 3.27 -24.91
CA LYS A 31 -5.25 4.33 -24.16
C LYS A 31 -5.47 4.19 -22.66
N THR A 32 -4.42 4.35 -21.87
CA THR A 32 -4.52 4.41 -20.40
C THR A 32 -5.21 5.72 -19.99
N ILE A 33 -6.26 5.62 -19.19
CA ILE A 33 -7.06 6.77 -18.74
C ILE A 33 -7.10 6.92 -17.22
N ALA A 34 -6.76 5.86 -16.46
CA ALA A 34 -6.78 5.90 -15.00
C ALA A 34 -5.82 4.86 -14.40
N LYS A 35 -5.53 5.00 -13.10
CA LYS A 35 -4.80 4.04 -12.28
C LYS A 35 -5.59 3.76 -11.00
N LEU A 36 -5.80 2.48 -10.71
CA LEU A 36 -6.32 2.00 -9.42
C LEU A 36 -5.12 1.52 -8.59
N THR A 37 -4.98 2.06 -7.37
CA THR A 37 -3.80 1.85 -6.51
C THR A 37 -4.20 1.96 -5.04
N ASN A 38 -3.41 1.34 -4.16
CA ASN A 38 -3.58 1.48 -2.72
C ASN A 38 -3.28 2.93 -2.29
N PRO A 39 -4.24 3.66 -1.68
CA PRO A 39 -4.03 5.04 -1.25
C PRO A 39 -2.97 5.20 -0.14
N TYR A 40 -2.59 4.11 0.52
CA TYR A 40 -1.63 4.10 1.62
C TYR A 40 -0.30 3.42 1.28
N GLN A 41 -0.03 3.18 -0.01
CA GLN A 41 1.19 2.49 -0.47
C GLN A 41 2.46 3.07 0.17
N ASN A 42 2.62 4.40 0.16
CA ASN A 42 3.78 5.07 0.78
C ASN A 42 3.93 4.78 2.28
N ARG A 43 2.83 4.64 3.03
CA ARG A 43 2.89 4.31 4.46
C ARG A 43 3.32 2.86 4.66
N VAL A 44 2.83 1.97 3.80
CA VAL A 44 3.25 0.56 3.79
C VAL A 44 4.73 0.46 3.46
N ASP A 45 5.22 1.19 2.47
CA ASP A 45 6.63 1.18 2.06
C ASP A 45 7.54 1.81 3.12
N THR A 46 7.08 2.87 3.79
CA THR A 46 7.80 3.47 4.94
C THR A 46 7.88 2.48 6.09
N ALA A 47 6.77 1.84 6.46
CA ALA A 47 6.77 0.81 7.49
C ALA A 47 7.70 -0.36 7.12
N LYS A 48 7.63 -0.86 5.88
CA LYS A 48 8.55 -1.88 5.32
C LYS A 48 10.02 -1.49 5.42
N SER A 49 10.36 -0.24 5.15
CA SER A 49 11.74 0.26 5.25
C SER A 49 12.25 0.33 6.69
N LEU A 50 11.34 0.40 7.68
CA LEU A 50 11.69 0.38 9.10
C LEU A 50 11.83 -1.05 9.67
N PHE A 51 11.17 -2.04 9.05
CA PHE A 51 11.38 -3.46 9.39
C PHE A 51 12.84 -3.84 9.07
N GLY A 52 13.63 -4.14 10.09
CA GLY A 52 15.06 -4.44 10.00
C GLY A 52 15.99 -3.38 10.61
N ILE A 53 15.52 -2.15 10.81
CA ILE A 53 16.21 -1.12 11.62
C ILE A 53 15.68 -1.16 13.06
N LEU A 54 14.38 -1.41 13.21
CA LEU A 54 13.77 -1.68 14.51
C LEU A 54 14.15 -3.10 14.97
N PRO A 55 14.70 -3.27 16.18
CA PRO A 55 14.86 -4.58 16.78
C PRO A 55 13.49 -5.27 16.84
N GLU A 56 13.43 -6.58 16.55
CA GLU A 56 12.19 -7.37 16.63
C GLU A 56 11.50 -7.28 18.01
N GLU A 57 12.27 -6.95 19.06
CA GLU A 57 11.84 -6.96 20.45
C GLU A 57 11.38 -5.60 20.99
N VAL A 58 11.39 -4.51 20.22
CA VAL A 58 10.96 -3.21 20.76
C VAL A 58 9.46 -3.24 21.06
N THR A 59 9.16 -3.33 22.36
CA THR A 59 7.80 -3.24 22.88
C THR A 59 7.33 -1.77 22.94
N LYS A 60 6.01 -1.57 22.98
CA LYS A 60 5.44 -0.21 23.07
C LYS A 60 5.84 0.49 24.37
N GLU A 61 6.07 -0.30 25.40
CA GLU A 61 6.48 0.10 26.74
C GLU A 61 7.91 0.66 26.73
N GLU A 62 8.87 -0.06 26.15
CA GLU A 62 10.28 0.37 26.05
C GLU A 62 10.42 1.65 25.23
N ALA A 63 9.71 1.78 24.11
CA ALA A 63 9.71 3.00 23.29
C ALA A 63 9.15 4.22 24.06
N LYS A 64 8.24 3.98 25.01
CA LYS A 64 7.63 5.03 25.82
C LYS A 64 8.56 5.47 26.95
N GLU A 65 9.27 4.52 27.58
CA GLU A 65 10.29 4.82 28.60
C GLU A 65 11.49 5.58 28.00
N GLU A 66 11.98 5.17 26.82
CA GLU A 66 13.10 5.87 26.16
C GLU A 66 12.77 7.34 25.86
N ARG A 67 11.50 7.63 25.52
CA ARG A 67 11.00 8.99 25.27
C ARG A 67 10.89 9.84 26.55
N LEU A 68 10.61 9.20 27.68
CA LEU A 68 10.49 9.85 28.99
C LEU A 68 11.86 10.08 29.64
N GLY A 69 12.83 9.17 29.43
CA GLY A 69 14.19 9.28 29.98
C GLY A 69 15.11 10.28 29.27
N ARG A 70 14.71 10.79 28.10
CA ARG A 70 15.44 11.84 27.35
C ARG A 70 14.96 13.27 27.68
N GLN A 71 14.11 13.47 28.68
CA GLN A 71 13.72 14.79 29.22
C GLN A 71 14.53 15.16 30.46
#